data_AF-A0A514Z6V6-F1
#
_entry.id   AF-A0A514Z6V6-F1
#
_cell.length_a   1.000
_cell.length_b   1.000
_cell.length_c   1.000
_cell.angle_alpha   90.00
_cell.angle_beta   90.00
_cell.angle_gamma   90.00
#
_symmetry.space_group_name_H-M   'P 1'
#
loop_
_entity.id
_entity.type
_entity.pdbx_description
1 polymer ?
#
loop_
_entity_poly.entity_id
_entity_poly.type
_entity_poly.pdbx_seq_one_letter_code
_entity_poly.pdbx_strand_id
1 'polypeptide(L)' 'MDYEKFFSDVAKWILECNSQAINLGFGNDGFWNWVVNSLGELCTKYNSEPLVMKQTDMLMDWLEDTWEEVKNGS' A
#
# COMPACT_ATOMS: atom_id res chain seq x y z
N MET A 1 -19.86 -5.92 2.59
CA MET A 1 -18.86 -4.90 2.21
C MET A 1 -19.39 -4.07 1.05
N ASP A 2 -19.11 -2.77 1.04
CA ASP A 2 -19.37 -1.88 -0.09
C ASP A 2 -18.14 -1.89 -1.01
N TYR A 3 -18.25 -2.56 -2.16
CA TYR A 3 -17.13 -2.80 -3.05
C TYR A 3 -16.72 -1.55 -3.83
N GLU A 4 -17.66 -0.70 -4.24
CA GLU A 4 -17.34 0.55 -4.94
C GLU A 4 -16.54 1.48 -4.01
N LYS A 5 -16.98 1.59 -2.76
CA LYS A 5 -16.24 2.36 -1.75
C LYS A 5 -14.87 1.76 -1.47
N PHE A 6 -14.78 0.45 -1.35
CA PHE A 6 -13.50 -0.24 -1.15
C PHE A 6 -12.49 0.07 -2.25
N PHE A 7 -12.84 -0.14 -3.51
CA PHE A 7 -11.92 0.11 -4.62
C PHE A 7 -11.64 1.62 -4.80
N SER A 8 -12.57 2.50 -4.46
CA SER A 8 -12.30 3.94 -4.39
C SER A 8 -11.22 4.27 -3.35
N ASP A 9 -11.27 3.63 -2.19
CA ASP A 9 -10.30 3.87 -1.11
C ASP A 9 -8.94 3.21 -1.42
N VAL A 10 -8.90 2.08 -2.12
CA VAL A 10 -7.66 1.52 -2.70
C VAL A 10 -7.03 2.51 -3.68
N ALA A 11 -7.81 3.08 -4.60
CA ALA A 11 -7.29 4.06 -5.57
C ALA A 11 -6.72 5.30 -4.87
N LYS A 12 -7.39 5.80 -3.82
CA LYS A 12 -6.88 6.91 -3.00
C LYS A 12 -5.58 6.54 -2.30
N TRP A 13 -5.51 5.34 -1.72
CA TRP A 13 -4.31 4.86 -1.03
C TRP A 13 -3.10 4.82 -1.98
N ILE A 14 -3.27 4.36 -3.23
CA ILE A 14 -2.19 4.37 -4.24
C ILE A 14 -1.67 5.79 -4.50
N LEU A 15 -2.57 6.76 -4.64
CA LEU A 15 -2.18 8.17 -4.85
C LEU A 15 -1.44 8.76 -3.65
N GLU A 16 -1.87 8.41 -2.44
CA GLU A 16 -1.18 8.82 -1.21
C GLU A 16 0.18 8.14 -1.09
N CYS A 17 0.27 6.84 -1.38
CA CYS A 17 1.52 6.07 -1.38
C CYS A 17 2.58 6.71 -2.26
N ASN A 18 2.22 7.14 -3.48
CA ASN A 18 3.13 7.87 -4.37
C ASN A 18 3.65 9.18 -3.74
N SER A 19 2.79 9.90 -3.04
CA SER A 19 3.16 11.14 -2.34
C SER A 19 4.09 10.86 -1.16
N GLN A 20 3.83 9.79 -0.41
CA GLN A 20 4.63 9.39 0.75
C GLN A 20 5.98 8.81 0.35
N ALA A 21 6.09 8.12 -0.78
CA ALA A 21 7.36 7.65 -1.33
C ALA A 21 8.33 8.82 -1.59
N ILE A 22 7.81 9.99 -1.99
CA ILE A 22 8.60 11.22 -2.17
C ILE A 22 8.91 11.85 -0.80
N ASN A 23 7.91 12.00 0.07
CA ASN A 23 8.05 12.75 1.33
C ASN A 23 8.91 12.03 2.38
N LEU A 24 8.75 10.72 2.50
CA LEU A 24 9.44 9.88 3.49
C LEU A 24 10.72 9.25 2.91
N GLY A 25 10.83 9.22 1.59
CA GLY A 25 11.89 8.55 0.85
C GLY A 25 11.60 7.05 0.70
N PHE A 26 11.41 6.60 -0.54
CA PHE A 26 11.00 5.23 -0.88
C PHE A 26 11.90 4.14 -0.26
N GLY A 27 13.22 4.40 -0.15
CA GLY A 27 14.18 3.47 0.44
C GLY A 27 14.36 3.58 1.96
N ASN A 28 13.62 4.46 2.63
CA ASN A 28 13.77 4.69 4.07
C ASN A 28 12.73 3.91 4.87
N ASP A 29 13.11 3.45 6.06
CA ASP A 29 12.20 2.77 7.00
C ASP A 29 10.93 3.57 7.29
N GLY A 30 11.00 4.90 7.25
CA GLY A 30 9.85 5.78 7.45
C GLY A 30 8.73 5.51 6.45
N PHE A 31 9.07 5.31 5.17
CA PHE A 31 8.09 4.97 4.13
C PHE A 31 7.48 3.58 4.38
N TRP A 32 8.30 2.56 4.61
CA TRP A 32 7.83 1.19 4.82
C TRP A 32 6.99 1.02 6.09
N ASN A 33 7.32 1.74 7.16
CA ASN A 33 6.48 1.81 8.34
C ASN A 33 5.11 2.44 8.03
N TRP A 34 5.07 3.48 7.20
CA TRP A 34 3.80 4.07 6.77
C TRP A 34 2.98 3.09 5.90
N VAL A 35 3.62 2.38 4.97
CA VAL A 35 2.97 1.37 4.12
C VAL A 35 2.29 0.30 4.97
N VAL A 36 3.04 -0.35 5.86
CA VAL A 36 2.52 -1.44 6.71
C VAL A 36 1.36 -0.97 7.59
N ASN A 37 1.50 0.20 8.23
CA ASN A 37 0.45 0.74 9.09
C ASN A 37 -0.82 1.09 8.29
N SER A 38 -0.68 1.81 7.17
CA SER A 38 -1.81 2.27 6.37
C SER A 38 -2.55 1.13 5.66
N LEU A 39 -1.84 0.08 5.21
CA LEU A 39 -2.48 -1.14 4.70
C LEU A 39 -3.22 -1.90 5.80
N GLY A 40 -2.65 -1.98 7.02
CA GLY A 40 -3.32 -2.56 8.18
C GLY A 40 -4.59 -1.81 8.59
N GLU A 41 -4.57 -0.48 8.51
CA GLU A 41 -5.76 0.37 8.69
C GLU A 41 -6.81 0.12 7.61
N LEU A 42 -6.39 -0.04 6.35
CA LEU A 42 -7.29 -0.37 5.24
C LEU A 42 -7.96 -1.74 5.45
N CYS A 43 -7.22 -2.77 5.87
CA CYS A 43 -7.79 -4.06 6.26
C CYS A 43 -8.82 -3.92 7.37
N THR A 44 -8.45 -3.24 8.46
CA THR A 44 -9.29 -3.09 9.66
C THR A 44 -10.59 -2.35 9.34
N LYS A 45 -10.54 -1.32 8.50
CA LYS A 45 -11.70 -0.53 8.06
C LYS A 45 -12.80 -1.38 7.41
N TYR A 46 -12.42 -2.48 6.77
CA TYR A 46 -13.33 -3.42 6.12
C TYR A 46 -13.41 -4.76 6.85
N ASN A 47 -13.21 -4.75 8.18
CA ASN A 47 -13.31 -5.93 9.05
C ASN A 47 -12.44 -7.12 8.62
N SER A 48 -11.27 -6.84 8.03
CA SER A 48 -10.34 -7.86 7.53
C SER A 48 -11.02 -8.88 6.61
N GLU A 49 -11.96 -8.41 5.78
CA GLU A 49 -12.60 -9.24 4.75
C GLU A 49 -11.53 -9.91 3.84
N PRO A 50 -11.69 -11.18 3.44
CA PRO A 50 -10.65 -11.91 2.70
C PRO A 50 -10.19 -11.25 1.41
N LEU A 51 -11.10 -10.59 0.68
CA LEU A 51 -10.73 -9.84 -0.53
C LEU A 51 -9.85 -8.64 -0.21
N VAL A 52 -10.09 -7.97 0.91
CA VAL A 52 -9.35 -6.78 1.33
C VAL A 52 -7.94 -7.18 1.73
N MET A 53 -7.78 -8.25 2.52
CA MET A 53 -6.46 -8.79 2.87
C MET A 53 -5.66 -9.17 1.63
N LYS A 54 -6.27 -9.88 0.67
CA LYS A 54 -5.61 -10.21 -0.59
C LYS A 54 -5.20 -8.98 -1.39
N GLN A 55 -6.02 -7.94 -1.38
CA GLN A 55 -5.72 -6.70 -2.09
C GLN A 55 -4.59 -5.92 -1.41
N THR A 56 -4.51 -5.89 -0.07
CA THR A 56 -3.41 -5.24 0.64
C THR A 56 -2.10 -6.01 0.50
N ASP A 57 -2.15 -7.35 0.53
CA ASP A 57 -0.97 -8.19 0.27
C ASP A 57 -0.43 -7.92 -1.14
N MET A 58 -1.31 -7.90 -2.16
CA MET A 58 -0.92 -7.57 -3.54
C MET A 58 -0.31 -6.17 -3.68
N LEU A 59 -0.77 -5.17 -2.91
CA LEU A 59 -0.19 -3.83 -2.92
C LEU A 59 1.19 -3.79 -2.25
N MET A 60 1.40 -4.58 -1.19
CA MET A 60 2.71 -4.73 -0.57
C MET A 60 3.70 -5.39 -1.52
N ASP A 61 3.31 -6.53 -2.13
CA ASP A 61 4.13 -7.25 -3.10
C ASP A 61 4.55 -6.33 -4.27
N TRP A 62 3.61 -5.55 -4.81
CA TRP A 62 3.91 -4.58 -5.86
C TRP A 62 4.97 -3.54 -5.45
N LEU A 63 4.93 -3.05 -4.21
CA LEU A 63 5.92 -2.10 -3.72
C LEU A 63 7.29 -2.75 -3.50
N GLU A 64 7.32 -3.99 -2.99
CA GLU A 64 8.55 -4.76 -2.82
C GLU A 64 9.23 -5.01 -4.17
N ASP A 65 8.47 -5.48 -5.17
CA ASP A 65 8.95 -5.66 -6.55
C ASP A 65 9.53 -4.35 -7.12
N THR A 66 8.79 -3.24 -6.96
CA THR A 66 9.24 -1.91 -7.41
C THR A 66 10.53 -1.48 -6.71
N TRP A 67 10.67 -1.78 -5.42
CA TRP A 67 11.88 -1.46 -4.67
C TRP A 67 13.07 -2.30 -5.10
N GLU A 68 12.87 -3.58 -5.40
CA GLU A 68 13.91 -4.44 -5.94
C GLU A 68 14.40 -3.93 -7.31
N GLU A 69 13.49 -3.51 -8.20
CA GLU A 69 13.84 -2.91 -9.50
C GLU A 69 14.70 -1.64 -9.33
N VAL A 70 14.27 -0.72 -8.45
CA VAL A 70 15.00 0.53 -8.16
C VAL A 70 16.38 0.23 -7.57
N LYS A 71 16.48 -0.72 -6.65
CA LYS A 71 17.74 -1.11 -6.00
C LYS A 71 18.71 -1.77 -6.98
N ASN A 72 18.20 -2.55 -7.92
CA ASN A 72 19.00 -3.24 -8.93
C ASN A 72 19.37 -2.35 -10.13
N GLY A 73 18.92 -1.09 -10.15
CA GLY A 73 19.34 -0.07 -11.12
C GLY A 73 18.71 -0.22 -12.51
N SER A 74 17.44 -0.63 -12.57
CA SER A 74 16.65 -0.59 -13.81
C SER A 74 16.13 0.81 -14.13
#